data_AF-Q0EW09-F1
#
_entry.id   AF-Q0EW09-F1
#
_cell.length_a   1.000
_cell.length_b   1.000
_cell.length_c   1.000
_cell.angle_alpha   90.00
_cell.angle_beta   90.00
_cell.angle_gamma   90.00
#
_symmetry.space_group_name_H-M   'P 1'
#
loop_
_entity.id
_entity.type
_entity.pdbx_description
1 polymer ?
#
loop_
_entity_poly.entity_id
_entity_poly.type
_entity_poly.pdbx_seq_one_letter_code
_entity_poly.pdbx_strand_id
1 'polypeptide(L)' 'MAFIEEQIEQFLDAIDQVYGEEYRNSMIVESRGNRQILVKHPEHQEGNLVTLGTLELMTKSLLDQAKEAA' A
#
# COMPACT_ATOMS: atom_id res chain seq x y z
N MET A 1 16.34 5.44 -6.42
CA MET A 1 15.31 4.39 -6.21
C MET A 1 14.70 4.46 -4.81
N ALA A 2 15.47 4.72 -3.74
CA ALA A 2 15.04 4.71 -2.34
C ALA A 2 13.69 5.38 -1.99
N PHE A 3 13.31 6.49 -2.63
CA PHE A 3 12.04 7.18 -2.30
C PHE A 3 10.79 6.34 -2.57
N ILE A 4 10.78 5.55 -3.65
CA ILE A 4 9.60 4.73 -3.99
C ILE A 4 9.49 3.54 -3.05
N GLU A 5 10.62 2.95 -2.67
CA GLU A 5 10.69 1.84 -1.74
C GLU A 5 10.19 2.27 -0.36
N GLU A 6 10.63 3.44 0.14
CA GLU A 6 10.14 4.01 1.40
C GLU A 6 8.61 4.23 1.38
N GLN A 7 8.06 4.73 0.27
CA GLN A 7 6.61 4.91 0.13
C GLN A 7 5.83 3.59 0.10
N ILE A 8 6.40 2.55 -0.51
CA ILE A 8 5.82 1.20 -0.50
C ILE A 8 5.85 0.64 0.93
N GLU A 9 6.96 0.80 1.65
CA GLU A 9 7.08 0.35 3.04
C GLU A 9 6.06 1.06 3.94
N GLN A 10 5.90 2.39 3.81
CA GLN A 10 4.89 3.13 4.56
C GLN A 10 3.46 2.67 4.25
N PHE A 11 3.17 2.36 2.99
CA PHE A 11 1.88 1.80 2.62
C PHE A 11 1.64 0.43 3.25
N LEU A 12 2.64 -0.46 3.20
CA LEU A 12 2.54 -1.80 3.80
C LEU A 12 2.41 -1.74 5.33
N ASP A 13 3.08 -0.79 5.99
CA ASP A 13 2.95 -0.56 7.43
C ASP A 13 1.56 -0.03 7.80
N ALA A 14 1.00 0.91 7.00
CA ALA A 14 -0.37 1.37 7.21
C ALA A 14 -1.40 0.24 7.01
N ILE A 15 -1.18 -0.66 6.05
CA ILE A 15 -2.01 -1.86 5.88
C ILE A 15 -1.90 -2.78 7.09
N ASP A 16 -0.70 -3.00 7.63
CA ASP A 16 -0.48 -3.81 8.84
C ASP A 16 -1.30 -3.30 10.02
N GLN A 17 -1.29 -1.98 10.24
CA GLN A 17 -2.01 -1.35 11.35
C GLN A 17 -3.54 -1.47 11.21
N VAL A 18 -4.07 -1.49 9.98
CA VAL A 18 -5.53 -1.51 9.72
C VAL A 18 -6.07 -2.93 9.57
N TYR A 19 -5.37 -3.79 8.82
CA TYR A 19 -5.83 -5.12 8.42
C TYR A 19 -5.03 -6.26 9.06
N GLY A 20 -3.87 -5.99 9.66
CA GLY A 20 -2.99 -6.97 10.28
C GLY A 20 -1.90 -7.53 9.35
N GLU A 21 -0.89 -8.13 9.99
CA GLU A 21 0.31 -8.68 9.35
C GLU A 21 0.01 -9.78 8.32
N GLU A 22 -1.03 -10.59 8.54
CA GLU A 22 -1.44 -11.64 7.60
C GLU A 22 -1.90 -11.06 6.27
N TYR A 23 -2.64 -9.95 6.31
CA TYR A 23 -3.13 -9.28 5.11
C TYR A 23 -1.95 -8.64 4.37
N ARG A 24 -1.06 -7.95 5.08
CA ARG A 24 0.19 -7.38 4.53
C ARG A 24 1.03 -8.42 3.80
N ASN A 25 1.28 -9.58 4.41
CA ASN A 25 2.09 -10.65 3.81
C ASN A 25 1.45 -11.29 2.57
N SER A 26 0.12 -11.24 2.47
CA SER A 26 -0.61 -11.77 1.32
C SER A 26 -0.73 -10.77 0.17
N MET A 27 -0.33 -9.51 0.37
CA MET A 27 -0.31 -8.48 -0.66
C MET A 27 0.98 -8.51 -1.48
N ILE A 28 0.87 -8.08 -2.74
CA ILE A 28 2.03 -7.83 -3.60
C ILE A 28 2.04 -6.35 -3.95
N VAL A 29 3.10 -5.64 -3.55
CA VAL A 29 3.31 -4.23 -3.87
C VAL A 29 4.67 -4.07 -4.53
N GLU A 30 4.67 -3.72 -5.82
CA GLU A 30 5.89 -3.67 -6.62
C GLU A 30 5.95 -2.40 -7.49
N SER A 31 7.12 -1.77 -7.59
CA SER A 31 7.31 -0.67 -8.53
C SER A 31 7.49 -1.18 -9.95
N ARG A 32 6.69 -0.64 -10.89
CA ARG A 32 6.75 -0.96 -12.32
C ARG A 32 7.50 0.09 -13.15
N GLY A 33 8.15 1.07 -12.51
CA GLY A 33 8.79 2.21 -13.17
C GLY A 33 7.79 3.32 -13.54
N ASN A 34 8.27 4.46 -14.05
CA ASN A 34 7.45 5.63 -14.41
C ASN A 34 6.46 6.09 -13.32
N ARG A 35 6.83 5.95 -12.03
CA ARG A 35 5.98 6.28 -10.87
C ARG A 35 4.70 5.45 -10.80
N GLN A 36 4.68 4.28 -11.44
CA GLN A 36 3.61 3.30 -11.37
C GLN A 36 3.96 2.22 -10.35
N ILE A 37 2.99 1.87 -9.53
CA ILE A 37 3.07 0.87 -8.47
C ILE A 37 1.96 -0.14 -8.74
N LEU A 38 2.32 -1.41 -8.82
CA LEU A 38 1.36 -2.50 -8.85
C LEU A 38 1.01 -2.85 -7.41
N VAL A 39 -0.28 -2.79 -7.08
CA VAL A 39 -0.83 -3.19 -5.78
C VAL A 39 -1.80 -4.33 -6.02
N LYS A 40 -1.47 -5.53 -5.55
CA LYS A 40 -2.35 -6.70 -5.61
C LYS A 40 -2.80 -7.06 -4.21
N HIS A 41 -4.09 -6.93 -3.97
CA HIS A 41 -4.75 -7.37 -2.75
C HIS A 41 -5.04 -8.87 -2.83
N PRO A 42 -4.98 -9.61 -1.71
CA PRO A 42 -5.32 -11.04 -1.69
C PRO A 42 -6.79 -11.30 -2.08
N GLU A 43 -7.65 -10.32 -1.86
CA GLU A 43 -9.10 -10.39 -2.12
C GLU A 43 -9.43 -10.18 -3.61
N HIS A 44 -8.50 -9.60 -4.36
CA HIS A 44 -8.67 -9.28 -5.77
C HIS A 44 -7.81 -10.20 -6.64
N GLN A 45 -8.42 -10.84 -7.64
CA GLN A 45 -7.67 -11.67 -8.60
C GLN A 45 -6.66 -10.85 -9.43
N GLU A 46 -6.98 -9.58 -9.68
CA GLU A 46 -6.19 -8.67 -10.50
C GLU A 46 -5.43 -7.66 -9.63
N GLY A 47 -4.21 -7.34 -10.04
CA GLY A 47 -3.42 -6.27 -9.41
C GLY A 47 -3.78 -4.92 -10.02
N ASN A 48 -3.97 -3.91 -9.17
CA ASN A 48 -4.24 -2.55 -9.57
C ASN A 48 -2.94 -1.80 -9.82
N LEU A 49 -2.81 -1.18 -10.99
CA LEU A 49 -1.73 -0.25 -11.28
C LEU A 49 -2.15 1.15 -10.83
N VAL A 50 -1.51 1.63 -9.77
CA VAL A 50 -1.72 2.97 -9.22
C VAL A 50 -0.49 3.84 -9.45
N THR A 51 -0.66 5.15 -9.39
CA THR A 51 0.48 6.08 -9.41
C THR A 51 1.04 6.26 -8.00
N LEU A 52 2.29 6.71 -7.90
CA LEU A 52 2.92 7.02 -6.61
C LEU A 52 2.07 8.00 -5.77
N GLY A 53 1.52 9.05 -6.39
CA GLY A 53 0.66 9.99 -5.67
C GLY A 53 -0.67 9.37 -5.22
N THR A 54 -1.19 8.39 -5.96
CA THR A 54 -2.35 7.61 -5.51
C THR A 54 -2.00 6.71 -4.32
N LEU A 55 -0.82 6.08 -4.35
CA LEU A 55 -0.33 5.27 -3.23
C LEU A 55 -0.22 6.12 -1.95
N GLU A 56 0.38 7.32 -2.04
CA GLU A 56 0.47 8.27 -0.92
C GLU A 56 -0.90 8.62 -0.32
N LEU A 57 -1.91 8.86 -1.17
CA LEU A 57 -3.28 9.13 -0.73
C LEU A 57 -3.92 7.92 -0.05
N MET A 58 -3.69 6.71 -0.58
CA MET A 58 -4.19 5.47 0.03
C MET A 58 -3.54 5.25 1.40
N THR A 59 -2.21 5.39 1.51
CA THR A 59 -1.49 5.31 2.79
C THR A 59 -2.05 6.30 3.80
N LYS A 60 -2.26 7.56 3.39
CA LYS A 60 -2.81 8.58 4.26
C LYS A 60 -4.22 8.22 4.73
N SER A 61 -5.07 7.71 3.84
CA SER A 61 -6.43 7.27 4.19
C SER A 61 -6.43 6.11 5.18
N LEU A 62 -5.51 5.15 5.01
CA LEU A 62 -5.36 4.01 5.93
C LEU A 62 -4.90 4.48 7.32
N LEU A 63 -3.91 5.36 7.38
CA LEU A 63 -3.43 5.92 8.65
C LEU A 63 -4.49 6.77 9.35
N ASP A 64 -5.34 7.46 8.59
CA ASP A 64 -6.48 8.21 9.15
C ASP A 64 -7.51 7.25 9.75
N GLN A 65 -7.85 6.19 9.02
CA GLN A 65 -8.75 5.14 9.50
C GLN A 65 -8.21 4.43 10.76
N ALA A 66 -6.90 4.15 10.80
CA ALA A 66 -6.25 3.57 11.99
C ALA A 66 -6.36 4.49 13.22
N LYS A 67 -6.30 5.81 13.03
CA LYS A 67 -6.47 6.80 14.10
C LYS A 67 -7.91 6.93 14.58
N GLU A 68 -8.88 6.80 13.68
CA GLU A 68 -10.30 6.85 14.05
C GLU A 68 -10.79 5.55 14.71
N ALA A 69 -10.12 4.42 14.45
CA ALA A 69 -10.47 3.12 15.01
C ALA A 69 -9.84 2.82 16.39
N ALA A 70 -8.90 3.67 16.86
CA ALA A 70 -8.18 3.54 18.13
C ALA A 70 -8.75 4.44 19.24
#